data_AF-A0A350P0Y2-F1
#
_entry.id   AF-A0A350P0Y2-F1
#
_cell.length_a   1.000
_cell.length_b   1.000
_cell.length_c   1.000
_cell.angle_alpha   90.00
_cell.angle_beta   90.00
_cell.angle_gamma   90.00
#
_symmetry.space_group_name_H-M   'P 1'
#
loop_
_entity.id
_entity.type
_entity.pdbx_description
1 polymer ?
#
loop_
_entity_poly.entity_id
_entity_poly.type
_entity_poly.pdbx_seq_one_letter_code
_entity_poly.pdbx_strand_id
1 'polypeptide(L)'
;MSNRKLVQMVKFGTPSDVRGAPPMYPILRFLKYYEDFVTDRIVLNHERSKVVWVRKVSGNRKLVGGRGQRGPVGGQILTETPQLEWRCINPQINADDVTEDGRLIRLAIAAGVNMPEHLLFQDPSNQVYASIRAQDTPFSQSIRSYQYDWVKDLEIMFRTVLREKIKAGRLPEQVQVETFTLESADKLYDEMVPMIKENASKEEIRAAIGPLADEAPTTTRTIPTVDANIDMSFPEVVQQDPIKSAQESEILYRMGLVSRTELAARHGYNFKQSAKLMSIEDGWVPQRQEDGGGRSTYQKHSDPPREPQYEE
;
A
#
# COMPACT_ATOMS: atom_id res chain seq x y z
N MET A 1 42.45 0.63 -5.05
CA MET A 1 41.09 0.04 -5.03
C MET A 1 40.08 1.16 -4.85
N SER A 2 39.28 1.46 -5.87
CA SER A 2 38.22 2.47 -5.76
C SER A 2 37.24 2.06 -4.67
N ASN A 3 37.17 2.84 -3.59
CA ASN A 3 36.24 2.65 -2.48
C ASN A 3 34.81 2.82 -3.01
N ARG A 4 34.23 1.76 -3.60
CA ARG A 4 32.83 1.75 -4.02
C ARG A 4 32.02 1.88 -2.74
N LYS A 5 31.53 3.09 -2.46
CA LYS A 5 30.58 3.34 -1.38
C LYS A 5 29.34 2.50 -1.68
N LEU A 6 29.21 1.36 -1.01
CA LEU A 6 28.03 0.53 -1.06
C LEU A 6 26.90 1.35 -0.44
N VAL A 7 25.83 1.54 -1.19
CA VAL A 7 24.60 2.13 -0.65
C VAL A 7 23.88 0.98 0.04
N GLN A 8 23.80 1.02 1.36
CA GLN A 8 22.99 0.07 2.11
C GLN A 8 21.52 0.35 1.78
N MET A 9 20.83 -0.66 1.24
CA MET A 9 19.37 -0.60 1.11
C MET A 9 18.73 -0.69 2.50
N VAL A 10 17.55 -0.08 2.59
CA VAL A 10 16.63 0.02 3.75
C VAL A 10 16.95 -0.95 4.88
N LYS A 11 17.23 -0.38 6.05
CA LYS A 11 17.60 -1.14 7.25
C LYS A 11 16.43 -1.18 8.23
N PHE A 12 15.87 -2.36 8.44
CA PHE A 12 14.90 -2.61 9.51
C PHE A 12 15.63 -2.86 10.85
N GLY A 13 15.22 -2.21 11.93
CA GLY A 13 15.81 -2.38 13.27
C GLY A 13 16.44 -1.10 13.81
N THR A 14 17.26 -1.22 14.86
CA THR A 14 17.81 -0.02 15.52
C THR A 14 18.96 0.59 14.70
N PRO A 15 19.14 1.92 14.70
CA PRO A 15 20.27 2.56 14.03
C PRO A 15 21.63 2.02 14.48
N SER A 16 21.75 1.56 15.73
CA SER A 16 22.97 1.03 16.33
C SER A 16 23.45 -0.32 15.77
N ASP A 17 22.56 -1.13 15.20
CA ASP A 17 22.95 -2.47 14.74
C ASP A 17 23.79 -2.42 13.46
N VAL A 18 24.81 -3.27 13.31
CA VAL A 18 25.59 -3.31 12.05
C VAL A 18 24.74 -3.85 10.89
N ARG A 19 23.75 -4.70 11.19
CA ARG A 19 22.84 -5.31 10.22
C ARG A 19 21.39 -5.04 10.60
N GLY A 20 20.51 -5.00 9.60
CA GLY A 20 19.07 -4.96 9.87
C GLY A 20 18.55 -6.33 10.32
N ALA A 21 17.51 -6.33 11.14
CA ALA A 21 16.73 -7.52 11.48
C ALA A 21 15.54 -7.62 10.51
N PRO A 22 15.38 -8.73 9.76
CA PRO A 22 14.27 -8.85 8.83
C PRO A 22 12.93 -8.90 9.59
N PRO A 23 11.83 -8.36 9.03
CA PRO A 23 10.52 -8.37 9.68
C PRO A 23 10.01 -9.76 10.07
N MET A 24 10.48 -10.81 9.39
CA MET A 24 10.12 -12.21 9.69
C MET A 24 10.91 -12.83 10.85
N TYR A 25 11.97 -12.18 11.32
CA TYR A 25 12.83 -12.74 12.38
C TYR A 25 12.06 -13.13 13.65
N PRO A 26 11.11 -12.32 14.18
CA PRO A 26 10.36 -12.66 15.39
C PRO A 26 9.44 -13.88 15.22
N ILE A 27 9.03 -14.20 13.99
CA ILE A 27 8.04 -15.24 13.72
C ILE A 27 8.64 -16.57 13.24
N LEU A 28 9.97 -16.67 13.08
CA LEU A 28 10.63 -17.88 12.55
C LEU A 28 10.22 -19.17 13.29
N ARG A 29 10.12 -19.10 14.62
CA ARG A 29 9.67 -20.23 15.44
C ARG A 29 8.23 -20.63 15.12
N PHE A 30 7.32 -19.67 14.98
CA PHE A 30 5.92 -19.93 14.69
C PHE A 30 5.70 -20.41 13.25
N LEU A 31 6.51 -19.94 12.30
CA LEU A 31 6.53 -20.47 10.94
C LEU A 31 6.90 -21.96 10.94
N LYS A 32 7.89 -22.36 11.74
CA LYS A 32 8.25 -23.77 11.86
C LYS A 32 7.11 -24.60 12.46
N TYR A 33 6.48 -24.11 13.53
CA TYR A 33 5.32 -24.80 14.11
C TYR A 33 4.14 -24.90 13.14
N TYR A 34 3.92 -23.89 12.30
CA TYR A 34 2.87 -23.94 11.29
C TYR A 34 3.17 -24.96 10.19
N GLU A 35 4.41 -25.01 9.71
CA GLU A 35 4.87 -26.01 8.73
C GLU A 35 4.68 -27.44 9.27
N ASP A 36 5.15 -27.69 10.50
CA ASP A 36 5.06 -29.00 11.14
C ASP A 36 3.59 -29.38 11.38
N PHE A 37 2.77 -28.44 11.86
CA PHE A 37 1.33 -28.65 12.05
C PHE A 37 0.62 -29.05 10.74
N VAL A 38 0.87 -28.34 9.64
CA VAL A 38 0.25 -28.66 8.34
C VAL A 38 0.73 -30.02 7.83
N THR A 39 2.02 -30.30 7.94
CA THR A 39 2.62 -31.57 7.50
C THR A 39 2.04 -32.75 8.29
N ASP A 40 2.00 -32.65 9.62
CA ASP A 40 1.46 -33.68 10.50
C ASP A 40 -0.03 -33.93 10.21
N ARG A 41 -0.80 -32.90 9.87
CA ARG A 41 -2.20 -33.05 9.46
C ARG A 41 -2.36 -33.78 8.14
N ILE A 42 -1.50 -33.49 7.16
CA ILE A 42 -1.49 -34.21 5.87
C ILE A 42 -1.15 -35.68 6.11
N VAL A 43 -0.11 -35.97 6.89
CA VAL A 43 0.30 -37.33 7.23
C VAL A 43 -0.80 -38.06 7.98
N LEU A 44 -1.38 -37.45 9.02
CA LEU A 44 -2.47 -38.05 9.80
C LEU A 44 -3.69 -38.36 8.93
N ASN A 45 -4.12 -37.42 8.08
CA ASN A 45 -5.24 -37.63 7.17
C ASN A 45 -4.93 -38.72 6.14
N HIS A 46 -3.68 -38.77 5.65
CA HIS A 46 -3.21 -39.82 4.74
C HIS A 46 -3.22 -41.20 5.42
N GLU A 47 -2.67 -41.34 6.63
CA GLU A 47 -2.69 -42.60 7.38
C GLU A 47 -4.11 -43.03 7.76
N ARG A 48 -4.99 -42.09 8.18
CA ARG A 48 -6.42 -42.37 8.41
C ARG A 48 -7.10 -42.91 7.16
N SER A 49 -6.74 -42.40 5.98
CA SER A 49 -7.29 -42.86 4.70
C SER A 49 -6.82 -44.27 4.29
N LYS A 50 -5.69 -44.75 4.81
CA LYS A 50 -5.13 -46.07 4.46
C LYS A 50 -5.88 -47.23 5.12
N VAL A 51 -6.28 -47.08 6.38
CA VAL A 51 -6.98 -48.12 7.15
C VAL A 51 -8.48 -48.02 6.89
N VAL A 52 -8.95 -48.79 5.90
CA VAL A 52 -10.35 -48.73 5.47
C VAL A 52 -11.22 -49.74 6.22
N TRP A 53 -10.63 -50.88 6.64
CA TRP A 53 -11.40 -51.99 7.21
C TRP A 53 -10.72 -52.59 8.44
N VAL A 54 -11.50 -52.75 9.52
CA VAL A 54 -11.10 -53.52 10.71
C VAL A 54 -11.82 -54.87 10.69
N ARG A 55 -11.06 -55.95 10.49
CA ARG A 55 -11.56 -57.32 10.54
C ARG A 55 -11.34 -57.89 11.93
N LYS A 56 -12.41 -58.01 12.72
CA LYS A 56 -12.38 -58.72 14.01
C LYS A 56 -12.66 -60.21 13.78
N VAL A 57 -11.71 -61.07 14.17
CA VAL A 57 -11.88 -62.52 14.02
C VAL A 57 -11.88 -63.18 15.40
N SER A 58 -13.06 -63.55 15.89
CA SER A 58 -13.19 -64.36 17.11
C SER A 58 -13.19 -65.85 16.76
N GLY A 59 -12.14 -66.60 17.13
CA GLY A 59 -12.10 -68.05 16.91
C GLY A 59 -10.69 -68.65 16.78
N ASN A 60 -10.63 -69.93 16.42
CA ASN A 60 -9.39 -70.72 16.37
C ASN A 60 -8.45 -70.27 15.23
N ARG A 61 -7.14 -70.16 15.51
CA ARG A 61 -6.08 -69.56 14.66
C ARG A 61 -6.02 -70.11 13.21
N LYS A 62 -6.54 -71.32 12.97
CA LYS A 62 -6.59 -71.98 11.66
C LYS A 62 -7.64 -71.38 10.69
N LEU A 63 -8.65 -70.66 11.18
CA LEU A 63 -9.64 -69.95 10.35
C LEU A 63 -9.14 -68.56 9.89
N VAL A 64 -8.12 -68.01 10.57
CA VAL A 64 -7.56 -66.67 10.32
C VAL A 64 -6.77 -66.62 9.00
N GLY A 65 -6.13 -67.73 8.61
CA GLY A 65 -5.36 -67.84 7.36
C GLY A 65 -6.18 -68.34 6.15
N GLY A 66 -7.47 -68.61 6.33
CA GLY A 66 -8.33 -69.09 5.25
C GLY A 66 -8.62 -67.97 4.25
N ARG A 67 -8.62 -68.31 2.95
CA ARG A 67 -9.09 -67.47 1.83
C ARG A 67 -10.58 -67.05 1.93
N GLY A 68 -11.19 -67.16 3.12
CA GLY A 68 -12.56 -66.81 3.41
C GLY A 68 -12.70 -65.30 3.51
N GLN A 69 -13.28 -64.74 2.44
CA GLN A 69 -13.63 -63.34 2.22
C GLN A 69 -12.42 -62.39 2.21
N ARG A 70 -11.82 -62.23 1.03
CA ARG A 70 -11.11 -61.00 0.71
C ARG A 70 -12.09 -59.85 0.97
N GLY A 71 -11.68 -58.85 1.75
CA GLY A 71 -12.48 -57.65 1.93
C GLY A 71 -12.78 -56.97 0.58
N PRO A 72 -13.66 -55.95 0.58
CA PRO A 72 -13.91 -55.13 -0.61
C PRO A 72 -12.59 -54.69 -1.26
N VAL A 73 -12.53 -54.66 -2.59
CA VAL A 73 -11.29 -54.34 -3.31
C VAL A 73 -10.96 -52.87 -3.11
N GLY A 74 -9.87 -52.59 -2.40
CA GLY A 74 -9.38 -51.24 -2.11
C GLY A 74 -9.27 -50.96 -0.61
N GLY A 75 -8.08 -50.54 -0.16
CA GLY A 75 -7.75 -50.23 1.24
C GLY A 75 -6.92 -51.31 1.95
N GLN A 76 -6.27 -50.93 3.06
CA GLN A 76 -5.58 -51.88 3.94
C GLN A 76 -6.57 -52.50 4.93
N ILE A 77 -6.46 -53.82 5.17
CA ILE A 77 -7.30 -54.57 6.12
C ILE A 77 -6.47 -54.85 7.38
N LEU A 78 -6.89 -54.29 8.51
CA LEU A 78 -6.29 -54.59 9.82
C LEU A 78 -7.06 -55.77 10.45
N THR A 79 -6.37 -56.86 10.79
CA THR A 79 -6.98 -58.07 11.35
C THR A 79 -6.66 -58.19 12.84
N GLU A 80 -7.69 -58.15 13.69
CA GLU A 80 -7.59 -58.30 15.15
C GLU A 80 -8.01 -59.72 15.58
N THR A 81 -7.26 -60.31 16.51
CA THR A 81 -7.61 -61.62 17.12
C THR A 81 -7.82 -61.44 18.63
N PRO A 82 -8.68 -62.24 19.30
CA PRO A 82 -8.96 -62.08 20.74
C PRO A 82 -7.74 -62.18 21.67
N GLN A 83 -6.62 -62.76 21.21
CA GLN A 83 -5.37 -62.83 21.97
C GLN A 83 -4.38 -61.70 21.64
N LEU A 84 -4.61 -60.93 20.57
CA LEU A 84 -3.73 -59.87 20.10
C LEU A 84 -4.58 -58.70 19.62
N GLU A 85 -4.73 -57.73 20.52
CA GLU A 85 -5.47 -56.50 20.33
C GLU A 85 -4.47 -55.35 20.09
N TRP A 86 -4.36 -54.90 18.84
CA TRP A 86 -3.64 -53.67 18.51
C TRP A 86 -4.64 -52.54 18.43
N ARG A 87 -5.01 -51.97 19.58
CA ARG A 87 -5.67 -50.67 19.57
C ARG A 87 -4.58 -49.61 19.49
N CYS A 88 -4.67 -48.74 18.49
CA CYS A 88 -4.17 -47.39 18.71
C CYS A 88 -4.94 -46.90 19.94
N ILE A 89 -4.24 -46.59 21.04
CA ILE A 89 -4.84 -45.88 22.16
C ILE A 89 -5.45 -44.66 21.51
N ASN A 90 -6.76 -44.66 21.28
CA ASN A 90 -7.43 -43.55 20.61
C ASN A 90 -7.25 -42.41 21.61
N PRO A 91 -6.27 -41.53 21.41
CA PRO A 91 -6.06 -40.49 22.37
C PRO A 91 -7.35 -39.70 22.24
N GLN A 92 -8.13 -39.58 23.32
CA GLN A 92 -9.36 -38.78 23.31
C GLN A 92 -9.02 -37.28 23.22
N ILE A 93 -7.99 -36.94 22.46
CA ILE A 93 -7.73 -35.64 21.91
C ILE A 93 -8.76 -35.50 20.80
N ASN A 94 -9.64 -34.51 20.88
CA ASN A 94 -10.64 -34.22 19.86
C ASN A 94 -9.97 -33.73 18.55
N ALA A 95 -9.10 -34.55 17.94
CA ALA A 95 -8.27 -34.21 16.79
C ALA A 95 -9.06 -34.00 15.49
N ASP A 96 -10.38 -34.14 15.54
CA ASP A 96 -11.28 -33.79 14.44
C ASP A 96 -11.52 -32.27 14.38
N ASP A 97 -11.40 -31.55 15.49
CA ASP A 97 -11.54 -30.08 15.56
C ASP A 97 -10.23 -29.40 15.99
N VAL A 98 -9.34 -29.22 15.02
CA VAL A 98 -8.02 -28.55 15.19
C VAL A 98 -7.99 -27.16 14.55
N THR A 99 -9.16 -26.65 14.15
CA THR A 99 -9.29 -25.39 13.41
C THR A 99 -8.78 -24.23 14.26
N GLU A 100 -9.15 -24.24 15.55
CA GLU A 100 -8.72 -23.21 16.51
C GLU A 100 -7.22 -23.31 16.83
N ASP A 101 -6.65 -24.51 16.92
CA ASP A 101 -5.21 -24.68 17.14
C ASP A 101 -4.39 -24.10 15.98
N GLY A 102 -4.77 -24.44 14.73
CA GLY A 102 -4.14 -23.88 13.54
C GLY A 102 -4.33 -22.37 13.45
N ARG A 103 -5.48 -21.87 13.89
CA ARG A 103 -5.75 -20.43 13.97
C ARG A 103 -4.89 -19.72 15.02
N LEU A 104 -4.68 -20.30 16.19
CA LEU A 104 -3.82 -19.72 17.23
C LEU A 104 -2.39 -19.54 16.71
N ILE A 105 -1.87 -20.49 15.94
CA ILE A 105 -0.55 -20.37 15.30
C ILE A 105 -0.56 -19.24 14.26
N ARG A 106 -1.59 -19.17 13.41
CA ARG A 106 -1.76 -18.08 12.42
C ARG A 106 -1.84 -16.71 13.10
N LEU A 107 -2.59 -16.59 14.19
CA LEU A 107 -2.71 -15.37 14.97
C LEU A 107 -1.38 -14.95 15.62
N ALA A 108 -0.59 -15.91 16.12
CA ALA A 108 0.74 -15.63 16.64
C ALA A 108 1.70 -15.10 15.55
N ILE A 109 1.62 -15.66 14.34
CA ILE A 109 2.37 -15.18 13.17
C ILE A 109 1.90 -13.76 12.81
N ALA A 110 0.59 -13.55 12.66
CA ALA A 110 -0.04 -12.28 12.32
C ALA A 110 0.35 -11.16 13.30
N ALA A 111 0.27 -11.44 14.60
CA ALA A 111 0.70 -10.52 15.65
C ALA A 111 2.20 -10.21 15.57
N GLY A 112 3.05 -11.20 15.29
CA GLY A 112 4.49 -11.03 15.22
C GLY A 112 4.96 -10.17 14.03
N VAL A 113 4.22 -10.15 12.93
CA VAL A 113 4.48 -9.25 11.78
C VAL A 113 3.63 -7.98 11.79
N ASN A 114 2.84 -7.78 12.85
CA ASN A 114 1.89 -6.66 12.98
C ASN A 114 0.91 -6.54 11.81
N MET A 115 0.51 -7.67 11.19
CA MET A 115 -0.42 -7.71 10.06
C MET A 115 -1.70 -8.45 10.45
N PRO A 116 -2.90 -7.96 10.09
CA PRO A 116 -4.14 -8.66 10.33
C PRO A 116 -4.19 -10.03 9.62
N GLU A 117 -4.80 -11.03 10.28
CA GLU A 117 -4.93 -12.40 9.77
C GLU A 117 -5.50 -12.45 8.34
N HIS A 118 -6.55 -11.66 8.07
CA HIS A 118 -7.22 -11.62 6.77
C HIS A 118 -6.36 -11.04 5.63
N LEU A 119 -5.39 -10.16 5.94
CA LEU A 119 -4.45 -9.64 4.94
C LEU A 119 -3.29 -10.62 4.73
N LEU A 120 -2.77 -11.18 5.81
CA LEU A 120 -1.61 -12.07 5.75
C LEU A 120 -1.93 -13.43 5.11
N PHE A 121 -3.06 -14.03 5.49
CA PHE A 121 -3.49 -15.35 5.02
C PHE A 121 -4.57 -15.30 3.94
N GLN A 122 -4.98 -14.09 3.52
CA GLN A 122 -6.05 -13.88 2.53
C GLN A 122 -7.38 -14.57 2.91
N ASP A 123 -7.66 -14.68 4.21
CA ASP A 123 -8.82 -15.37 4.76
C ASP A 123 -9.77 -14.36 5.42
N PRO A 124 -10.82 -13.90 4.72
CA PRO A 124 -11.78 -12.93 5.25
C PRO A 124 -12.88 -13.58 6.09
N SER A 125 -12.85 -14.90 6.33
CA SER A 125 -13.97 -15.65 6.95
C SER A 125 -14.44 -15.08 8.29
N ASN A 126 -13.55 -14.45 9.05
CA ASN A 126 -13.82 -13.94 10.40
C ASN A 126 -14.00 -12.41 10.48
N GLN A 127 -14.02 -11.69 9.35
CA GLN A 127 -14.18 -10.24 9.36
C GLN A 127 -15.16 -9.75 8.30
N VAL A 128 -16.08 -8.88 8.69
CA VAL A 128 -16.97 -8.19 7.75
C VAL A 128 -16.13 -7.18 6.95
N TYR A 129 -16.13 -7.32 5.63
CA TYR A 129 -15.35 -6.48 4.70
C TYR A 129 -15.57 -4.97 4.89
N ALA A 130 -16.79 -4.58 5.30
CA ALA A 130 -17.13 -3.19 5.62
C ALA A 130 -16.37 -2.64 6.86
N SER A 131 -16.09 -3.50 7.86
CA SER A 131 -15.31 -3.14 9.04
C SER A 131 -13.84 -2.91 8.70
N ILE A 132 -13.30 -3.70 7.76
CA ILE A 132 -11.90 -3.63 7.34
C ILE A 132 -11.59 -2.30 6.65
N ARG A 133 -12.46 -1.82 5.74
CA ARG A 133 -12.25 -0.56 5.03
C ARG A 133 -12.47 0.68 5.89
N ALA A 134 -13.32 0.59 6.91
CA ALA A 134 -13.70 1.74 7.73
C ALA A 134 -12.72 2.03 8.88
N GLN A 135 -11.84 1.09 9.21
CA GLN A 135 -10.97 1.21 10.37
C GLN A 135 -9.55 1.58 9.94
N ASP A 136 -9.08 2.75 10.40
CA ASP A 136 -7.65 2.99 10.49
C ASP A 136 -7.12 2.02 11.56
N THR A 137 -6.42 0.99 11.11
CA THR A 137 -5.95 -0.09 11.97
C THR A 137 -4.54 0.22 12.47
N PRO A 138 -4.09 -0.40 13.57
CA PRO A 138 -2.68 -0.36 13.96
C PRO A 138 -1.73 -0.76 12.81
N PHE A 139 -2.21 -1.61 11.89
CA PHE A 139 -1.49 -2.00 10.69
C PHE A 139 -1.32 -0.85 9.68
N SER A 140 -2.38 -0.10 9.33
CA SER A 140 -2.25 1.05 8.42
C SER A 140 -1.32 2.12 8.99
N GLN A 141 -1.37 2.35 10.30
CA GLN A 141 -0.43 3.23 11.00
C GLN A 141 1.01 2.72 10.93
N SER A 142 1.24 1.41 11.07
CA SER A 142 2.57 0.82 10.92
C SER A 142 3.13 1.00 9.50
N ILE A 143 2.30 0.87 8.46
CA ILE A 143 2.73 1.12 7.08
C ILE A 143 3.10 2.59 6.89
N ARG A 144 2.30 3.53 7.41
CA ARG A 144 2.63 4.96 7.35
C ARG A 144 3.97 5.26 8.05
N SER A 145 4.22 4.62 9.19
CA SER A 145 5.52 4.73 9.87
C SER A 145 6.65 4.22 8.99
N TYR A 146 6.49 3.06 8.34
CA TYR A 146 7.49 2.54 7.42
C TYR A 146 7.70 3.44 6.20
N GLN A 147 6.63 4.00 5.63
CA GLN A 147 6.72 4.98 4.54
C GLN A 147 7.55 6.20 4.96
N TYR A 148 7.32 6.72 6.18
CA TYR A 148 8.09 7.83 6.74
C TYR A 148 9.58 7.48 6.91
N ASP A 149 9.89 6.31 7.46
CA ASP A 149 11.27 5.85 7.60
C ASP A 149 11.95 5.70 6.23
N TRP A 150 11.22 5.21 5.23
CA TRP A 150 11.71 5.04 3.86
C TRP A 150 12.03 6.36 3.16
N VAL A 151 11.40 7.48 3.52
CA VAL A 151 11.72 8.80 2.93
C VAL A 151 13.22 9.06 3.03
N LYS A 152 13.80 8.87 4.22
CA LYS A 152 15.22 9.16 4.49
C LYS A 152 16.13 8.23 3.70
N ASP A 153 15.82 6.94 3.66
CA ASP A 153 16.61 5.95 2.94
C ASP A 153 16.56 6.19 1.43
N LEU A 154 15.36 6.45 0.89
CA LEU A 154 15.17 6.83 -0.51
C LEU A 154 15.92 8.11 -0.84
N GLU A 155 15.93 9.11 0.06
CA GLU A 155 16.62 10.37 -0.16
C GLU A 155 18.13 10.16 -0.32
N ILE A 156 18.72 9.34 0.56
CA ILE A 156 20.14 8.97 0.46
C ILE A 156 20.43 8.25 -0.86
N MET A 157 19.54 7.33 -1.27
CA MET A 157 19.67 6.61 -2.55
C MET A 157 19.60 7.57 -3.74
N PHE A 158 18.58 8.42 -3.81
CA PHE A 158 18.41 9.39 -4.90
C PHE A 158 19.55 10.40 -4.94
N ARG A 159 20.00 10.94 -3.79
CA ARG A 159 21.17 11.83 -3.74
C ARG A 159 22.42 11.15 -4.25
N THR A 160 22.59 9.84 -4.00
CA THR A 160 23.72 9.09 -4.55
C THR A 160 23.62 8.94 -6.08
N VAL A 161 22.43 8.62 -6.59
CA VAL A 161 22.17 8.55 -8.03
C VAL A 161 22.44 9.91 -8.70
N LEU A 162 21.97 11.01 -8.11
CA LEU A 162 22.22 12.37 -8.60
C LEU A 162 23.72 12.66 -8.71
N ARG A 163 24.50 12.36 -7.67
CA ARG A 163 25.96 12.55 -7.70
C ARG A 163 26.63 11.77 -8.83
N GLU A 164 26.24 10.51 -9.03
CA GLU A 164 26.82 9.69 -10.09
C GLU A 164 26.41 10.16 -11.49
N LYS A 165 25.19 10.68 -11.65
CA LYS A 165 24.71 11.27 -12.91
C LYS A 165 25.42 12.58 -13.24
N ILE A 166 25.70 13.41 -12.23
CA ILE A 166 26.49 14.65 -12.37
C ILE A 166 27.93 14.31 -12.78
N LYS A 167 28.58 13.36 -12.10
CA LYS A 167 29.93 12.89 -12.47
C LYS A 167 30.00 12.33 -13.89
N ALA A 168 28.93 11.68 -14.34
CA ALA A 168 28.81 11.16 -15.70
C ALA A 168 28.48 12.24 -16.76
N GLY A 169 28.33 13.51 -16.36
CA GLY A 169 27.98 14.62 -17.25
C GLY A 169 26.57 14.55 -17.83
N ARG A 170 25.66 13.75 -17.23
CA ARG A 170 24.28 13.58 -17.72
C ARG A 170 23.28 14.55 -17.08
N LEU A 171 23.67 15.19 -15.99
CA LEU A 171 22.91 16.24 -15.32
C LEU A 171 23.81 17.45 -15.11
N PRO A 172 23.27 18.68 -15.20
CA PRO A 172 24.01 19.88 -14.85
C PRO A 172 24.40 19.85 -13.36
N GLU A 173 25.47 20.55 -13.00
CA GLU A 173 25.90 20.67 -11.59
C GLU A 173 25.00 21.62 -10.78
N GLN A 174 24.33 22.54 -11.47
CA GLN A 174 23.47 23.55 -10.88
C GLN A 174 22.12 23.56 -11.59
N VAL A 175 21.05 23.73 -10.82
CA VAL A 175 19.68 23.88 -11.31
C VAL A 175 19.09 25.14 -10.71
N GLN A 176 18.31 25.85 -11.53
CA GLN A 176 17.51 26.97 -11.09
C GLN A 176 16.22 26.43 -10.48
N VAL A 177 15.99 26.72 -9.20
CA VAL A 177 14.77 26.31 -8.49
C VAL A 177 14.04 27.57 -8.04
N GLU A 178 12.73 27.58 -8.29
CA GLU A 178 11.83 28.58 -7.75
C GLU A 178 11.70 28.33 -6.24
N THR A 179 12.29 29.21 -5.44
CA THR A 179 12.19 29.13 -3.97
C THR A 179 11.26 30.22 -3.47
N PHE A 180 10.30 29.84 -2.64
CA PHE A 180 9.48 30.80 -1.90
C PHE A 180 10.36 31.56 -0.91
N THR A 181 10.40 32.89 -1.00
CA THR A 181 11.10 33.72 -0.03
C THR A 181 10.27 33.84 1.25
N LEU A 182 10.88 33.55 2.41
CA LEU A 182 10.24 33.73 3.72
C LEU A 182 9.85 35.20 3.95
N GLU A 183 10.62 36.15 3.43
CA GLU A 183 10.36 37.59 3.58
C GLU A 183 9.02 38.04 2.99
N SER A 184 8.57 37.45 1.89
CA SER A 184 7.23 37.74 1.32
C SER A 184 6.11 37.13 2.15
N ALA A 185 6.35 35.96 2.76
CA ALA A 185 5.37 35.29 3.61
C ALA A 185 5.23 35.99 4.97
N ASP A 186 6.34 36.45 5.56
CA ASP A 186 6.35 37.20 6.81
C ASP A 186 5.67 38.57 6.64
N LYS A 187 5.91 39.27 5.53
CA LYS A 187 5.18 40.52 5.19
C LYS A 187 3.67 40.31 5.06
N LEU A 188 3.26 39.25 4.36
CA LEU A 188 1.85 38.87 4.26
C LEU A 188 1.26 38.58 5.64
N TYR A 189 1.99 37.86 6.49
CA TYR A 189 1.55 37.54 7.84
C TYR A 189 1.44 38.80 8.72
N ASP A 190 2.43 39.68 8.68
CA ASP A 190 2.49 40.91 9.47
C ASP A 190 1.41 41.91 9.08
N GLU A 191 0.97 41.95 7.82
CA GLU A 191 -0.19 42.75 7.41
C GLU A 191 -1.53 42.08 7.69
N MET A 192 -1.64 40.76 7.56
CA MET A 192 -2.89 40.02 7.80
C MET A 192 -3.28 39.96 9.27
N VAL A 193 -2.33 39.71 10.16
CA VAL A 193 -2.59 39.53 11.60
C VAL A 193 -3.29 40.73 12.26
N PRO A 194 -2.86 41.99 12.05
CA PRO A 194 -3.57 43.14 12.61
C PRO A 194 -4.98 43.29 12.03
N MET A 195 -5.17 43.09 10.71
CA MET A 195 -6.49 43.18 10.08
C MET A 195 -7.47 42.12 10.59
N ILE A 196 -6.99 40.90 10.84
CA ILE A 196 -7.79 39.81 11.43
C ILE A 196 -8.14 40.14 12.89
N LYS A 197 -7.20 40.69 13.67
CA LYS A 197 -7.45 41.13 15.06
C LYS A 197 -8.49 42.25 15.14
N GLU A 198 -8.57 43.08 14.11
CA GLU A 198 -9.52 44.20 14.00
C GLU A 198 -10.88 43.78 13.39
N ASN A 199 -11.12 42.48 13.13
CA ASN A 199 -12.34 41.97 12.48
C ASN A 199 -12.60 42.59 11.09
N ALA A 200 -11.55 42.89 10.32
CA ALA A 200 -11.70 43.37 8.95
C ALA A 200 -12.47 42.36 8.08
N SER A 201 -13.25 42.87 7.14
CA SER A 201 -14.04 42.04 6.22
C SER A 201 -13.14 41.28 5.24
N LYS A 202 -13.64 40.16 4.70
CA LYS A 202 -12.91 39.35 3.70
C LYS A 202 -12.48 40.15 2.47
N GLU A 203 -13.22 41.20 2.11
CA GLU A 203 -12.95 42.04 0.94
C GLU A 203 -11.81 43.01 1.20
N GLU A 204 -11.73 43.58 2.40
CA GLU A 204 -10.63 44.48 2.83
C GLU A 204 -9.32 43.72 2.97
N ILE A 205 -9.36 42.53 3.57
CA ILE A 205 -8.20 41.63 3.66
C ILE A 205 -7.71 41.25 2.26
N ARG A 206 -8.63 40.94 1.32
CA ARG A 206 -8.27 40.60 -0.06
C ARG A 206 -7.70 41.81 -0.83
N ALA A 207 -8.19 43.02 -0.56
CA ALA A 207 -7.68 44.24 -1.18
C ALA A 207 -6.28 44.62 -0.68
N ALA A 208 -5.99 44.40 0.61
CA ALA A 208 -4.67 44.65 1.20
C ALA A 208 -3.63 43.59 0.79
N ILE A 209 -4.04 42.32 0.75
CA ILE A 209 -3.17 41.21 0.34
C ILE A 209 -2.95 41.17 -1.18
N GLY A 210 -3.93 41.60 -1.98
CA GLY A 210 -3.87 41.51 -3.45
C GLY A 210 -2.55 42.00 -4.06
N PRO A 211 -2.07 43.21 -3.72
CA PRO A 211 -0.79 43.73 -4.18
C PRO A 211 0.43 42.90 -3.74
N LEU A 212 0.41 42.39 -2.50
CA LEU A 212 1.49 41.55 -1.94
C LEU A 212 1.48 40.12 -2.47
N ALA A 213 0.32 39.62 -2.87
CA ALA A 213 0.16 38.32 -3.51
C ALA A 213 0.60 38.34 -4.98
N ASP A 214 0.54 39.51 -5.63
CA ASP A 214 1.01 39.73 -7.00
C ASP A 214 2.53 39.99 -7.08
N GLU A 215 3.19 40.38 -5.98
CA GLU A 215 4.65 40.30 -5.87
C GLU A 215 5.07 38.84 -5.92
N ALA A 216 5.66 38.40 -7.03
CA ALA A 216 6.05 37.01 -7.25
C ALA A 216 6.81 36.46 -6.04
N PRO A 217 6.18 35.61 -5.20
CA PRO A 217 6.76 35.19 -3.92
C PRO A 217 7.92 34.19 -4.10
N THR A 218 8.22 33.88 -5.36
CA THR A 218 9.22 32.92 -5.81
C THR A 218 10.36 33.66 -6.49
N THR A 219 11.51 33.69 -5.84
CA THR A 219 12.76 34.10 -6.48
C THR A 219 13.45 32.85 -7.03
N THR A 220 13.94 32.93 -8.27
CA THR A 220 14.73 31.86 -8.87
C THR A 220 16.13 31.86 -8.26
N ARG A 221 16.43 30.84 -7.45
CA ARG A 221 17.77 30.67 -6.87
C ARG A 221 18.49 29.56 -7.61
N THR A 222 19.75 29.82 -7.96
CA THR A 222 20.64 28.77 -8.49
C THR A 222 21.19 27.98 -7.31
N ILE A 223 20.88 26.69 -7.27
CA ILE A 223 21.35 25.77 -6.23
C ILE A 223 22.10 24.59 -6.87
N PRO A 224 23.04 23.96 -6.15
CA PRO A 224 23.65 22.71 -6.59
C PRO A 224 22.57 21.64 -6.82
N THR A 225 22.65 20.90 -7.92
CA THR A 225 21.65 19.89 -8.28
C THR A 225 21.55 18.76 -7.25
N VAL A 226 22.62 18.51 -6.50
CA VAL A 226 22.63 17.54 -5.39
C VAL A 226 21.75 18.00 -4.22
N ASP A 227 21.59 19.31 -4.05
CA ASP A 227 20.86 19.94 -2.94
C ASP A 227 19.42 20.30 -3.32
N ALA A 228 19.03 20.04 -4.58
CA ALA A 228 17.64 20.20 -5.01
C ALA A 228 16.70 19.40 -4.11
N ASN A 229 15.57 20.01 -3.76
CA ASN A 229 14.57 19.35 -2.93
C ASN A 229 13.98 18.17 -3.70
N ILE A 230 13.94 17.00 -3.05
CA ILE A 230 13.38 15.78 -3.64
C ILE A 230 12.02 15.58 -3.00
N ASP A 231 10.97 15.88 -3.74
CA ASP A 231 9.61 15.60 -3.30
C ASP A 231 9.33 14.10 -3.42
N MET A 232 8.84 13.51 -2.33
CA MET A 232 8.49 12.09 -2.26
C MET A 232 7.06 11.97 -1.76
N SER A 233 6.17 11.57 -2.66
CA SER A 233 4.79 11.25 -2.31
C SER A 233 4.61 9.74 -2.27
N PHE A 234 4.07 9.26 -1.15
CA PHE A 234 3.61 7.87 -1.03
C PHE A 234 2.10 7.82 -1.26
N PRO A 235 1.59 6.71 -1.83
CA PRO A 235 0.16 6.51 -1.91
C PRO A 235 -0.43 6.37 -0.50
N GLU A 236 -1.65 6.86 -0.32
CA GLU A 236 -2.39 6.64 0.91
C GLU A 236 -2.65 5.15 1.14
N VAL A 237 -2.38 4.72 2.38
CA VAL A 237 -2.51 3.31 2.78
C VAL A 237 -3.97 2.88 2.91
N VAL A 238 -4.83 3.79 3.34
CA VAL A 238 -6.26 3.55 3.55
C VAL A 238 -7.03 4.40 2.55
N GLN A 239 -7.65 3.77 1.56
CA GLN A 239 -8.59 4.47 0.69
C GLN A 239 -9.89 4.68 1.45
N GLN A 240 -10.13 5.93 1.85
CA GLN A 240 -11.46 6.32 2.33
C GLN A 240 -12.50 6.14 1.22
N ASP A 241 -13.77 6.03 1.62
CA ASP A 241 -14.86 6.09 0.67
C ASP A 241 -14.78 7.42 -0.12
N PRO A 242 -14.64 7.39 -1.46
CA PRO A 242 -14.44 8.59 -2.27
C PRO A 242 -15.59 9.60 -2.08
N ILE A 243 -16.81 9.12 -1.76
CA ILE A 243 -17.95 10.00 -1.50
C ILE A 243 -17.74 10.77 -0.20
N LYS A 244 -17.29 10.11 0.87
CA LYS A 244 -17.04 10.76 2.16
C LYS A 244 -15.87 11.72 2.08
N SER A 245 -14.81 11.34 1.40
CA SER A 245 -13.63 12.20 1.19
C SER A 245 -13.98 13.46 0.37
N ALA A 246 -14.84 13.32 -0.65
CA ALA A 246 -15.37 14.46 -1.40
C ALA A 246 -16.25 15.38 -0.54
N GLN A 247 -17.14 14.81 0.29
CA GLN A 247 -17.97 15.58 1.21
C GLN A 247 -17.14 16.34 2.24
N GLU A 248 -16.14 15.69 2.83
CA GLU A 248 -15.20 16.34 3.77
C GLU A 248 -14.46 17.49 3.09
N SER A 249 -13.95 17.26 1.89
CA SER A 249 -13.26 18.27 1.07
C SER A 249 -14.14 19.48 0.77
N GLU A 250 -15.41 19.24 0.43
CA GLU A 250 -16.39 20.31 0.18
C GLU A 250 -16.69 21.10 1.45
N ILE A 251 -16.85 20.44 2.60
CA ILE A 251 -17.05 21.11 3.89
C ILE A 251 -15.85 22.00 4.23
N LEU A 252 -14.63 21.47 4.11
CA LEU A 252 -13.39 22.22 4.38
C LEU A 252 -13.24 23.43 3.45
N TYR A 253 -13.60 23.27 2.17
CA TYR A 253 -13.63 24.36 1.20
C TYR A 253 -14.65 25.44 1.58
N ARG A 254 -15.88 25.04 1.92
CA ARG A 254 -16.97 25.96 2.32
C ARG A 254 -16.65 26.69 3.62
N MET A 255 -15.95 26.04 4.55
CA MET A 255 -15.43 26.66 5.77
C MET A 255 -14.26 27.62 5.50
N GLY A 256 -13.70 27.63 4.29
CA GLY A 256 -12.57 28.48 3.92
C GLY A 256 -11.24 28.04 4.51
N LEU A 257 -11.14 26.78 4.96
CA LEU A 257 -9.94 26.23 5.59
C LEU A 257 -8.93 25.72 4.57
N VAL A 258 -9.38 25.34 3.37
CA VAL A 258 -8.55 24.69 2.35
C VAL A 258 -8.79 25.34 0.99
N SER A 259 -7.71 25.58 0.26
CA SER A 259 -7.74 26.14 -1.10
C SER A 259 -8.10 25.07 -2.15
N ARG A 260 -8.64 25.48 -3.32
CA ARG A 260 -8.91 24.54 -4.43
C ARG A 260 -7.64 23.82 -4.92
N THR A 261 -6.51 24.51 -4.87
CA THR A 261 -5.16 23.96 -5.14
C THR A 261 -4.80 22.84 -4.20
N GLU A 262 -5.03 23.03 -2.90
CA GLU A 262 -4.71 22.03 -1.89
C GLU A 262 -5.67 20.83 -1.96
N LEU A 263 -6.95 21.05 -2.27
CA LEU A 263 -7.89 19.95 -2.54
C LEU A 263 -7.47 19.13 -3.75
N ALA A 264 -7.10 19.78 -4.85
CA ALA A 264 -6.61 19.09 -6.03
C ALA A 264 -5.37 18.24 -5.69
N ALA A 265 -4.42 18.78 -4.92
CA ALA A 265 -3.25 18.05 -4.47
C ALA A 265 -3.61 16.84 -3.59
N ARG A 266 -4.54 16.99 -2.62
CA ARG A 266 -5.01 15.89 -1.76
C ARG A 266 -5.63 14.74 -2.55
N HIS A 267 -6.40 15.06 -3.60
CA HIS A 267 -7.01 14.05 -4.47
C HIS A 267 -6.09 13.57 -5.59
N GLY A 268 -4.83 14.00 -5.61
CA GLY A 268 -3.84 13.59 -6.63
C GLY A 268 -4.06 14.22 -8.02
N TYR A 269 -4.86 15.28 -8.12
CA TYR A 269 -5.07 16.03 -9.35
C TYR A 269 -4.00 17.11 -9.54
N ASN A 270 -3.43 17.20 -10.73
CA ASN A 270 -2.57 18.32 -11.10
C ASN A 270 -3.42 19.57 -11.31
N PHE A 271 -3.46 20.46 -10.31
CA PHE A 271 -4.28 21.68 -10.35
C PHE A 271 -4.03 22.52 -11.61
N LYS A 272 -2.77 22.70 -12.04
CA LYS A 272 -2.46 23.51 -13.24
C LYS A 272 -3.06 22.89 -14.49
N GLN A 273 -3.03 21.56 -14.60
CA GLN A 273 -3.63 20.84 -15.72
C GLN A 273 -5.16 20.88 -15.64
N SER A 274 -5.75 20.65 -14.47
CA SER A 274 -7.20 20.71 -14.26
C SER A 274 -7.77 22.10 -14.52
N ALA A 275 -7.10 23.15 -14.04
CA ALA A 275 -7.49 24.54 -14.30
C ALA A 275 -7.39 24.89 -15.79
N LYS A 276 -6.37 24.37 -16.50
CA LYS A 276 -6.25 24.52 -17.95
C LYS A 276 -7.39 23.79 -18.69
N LEU A 277 -7.73 22.57 -18.28
CA LEU A 277 -8.86 21.82 -18.87
C LEU A 277 -10.19 22.51 -18.61
N MET A 278 -10.44 22.94 -17.37
CA MET A 278 -11.61 23.76 -17.01
C MET A 278 -11.67 25.05 -17.83
N SER A 279 -10.54 25.72 -18.04
CA SER A 279 -10.50 26.89 -18.90
C SER A 279 -10.91 26.54 -20.35
N ILE A 280 -10.46 25.41 -20.90
CA ILE A 280 -10.85 24.97 -22.25
C ILE A 280 -12.34 24.60 -22.30
N GLU A 281 -12.86 23.93 -21.26
CA GLU A 281 -14.26 23.53 -21.13
C GLU A 281 -15.21 24.73 -20.96
N ASP A 282 -14.81 25.74 -20.19
CA ASP A 282 -15.53 27.00 -19.98
C ASP A 282 -15.35 28.00 -21.13
N GLY A 283 -14.72 27.58 -22.24
CA GLY A 283 -14.57 28.38 -23.45
C GLY A 283 -13.47 29.45 -23.40
N TRP A 284 -12.50 29.32 -22.49
CA TRP A 284 -11.29 30.15 -22.48
C TRP A 284 -10.43 29.79 -23.70
N VAL A 285 -10.54 30.64 -24.73
CA VAL A 285 -9.55 30.74 -25.79
C VAL A 285 -8.40 31.57 -25.22
N PRO A 286 -7.18 31.02 -25.04
CA PRO A 286 -6.03 31.89 -24.84
C PRO A 286 -5.96 32.77 -26.08
N GLN A 287 -6.12 34.08 -25.93
CA GLN A 287 -5.73 35.00 -26.99
C GLN A 287 -4.25 34.76 -27.22
N ARG A 288 -3.95 34.06 -28.32
CA ARG A 288 -2.61 34.01 -28.86
C ARG A 288 -2.25 35.48 -29.06
N GLN A 289 -1.26 36.00 -28.34
CA GLN A 289 -0.60 37.21 -28.76
C GLN A 289 -0.10 36.93 -30.17
N GLU A 290 -0.83 37.45 -31.16
CA GLU A 290 -0.40 37.45 -32.54
C GLU A 290 0.75 38.44 -32.65
N ASP A 291 1.95 37.96 -32.35
CA ASP A 291 3.15 38.54 -32.93
C ASP A 291 3.07 38.28 -34.45
N GLY A 292 2.56 39.30 -35.16
CA GLY A 292 2.85 39.60 -36.57
C GLY A 292 2.75 38.45 -37.57
N GLY A 293 1.60 38.35 -38.23
CA GLY A 293 1.54 38.07 -39.68
C GLY A 293 1.54 36.61 -40.13
N GLY A 294 0.34 36.07 -40.40
CA GLY A 294 0.18 34.87 -41.21
C GLY A 294 -1.23 34.32 -41.16
N ARG A 295 -2.06 34.65 -42.16
CA ARG A 295 -3.40 34.09 -42.37
C ARG A 295 -3.36 32.55 -42.31
N SER A 296 -4.14 31.95 -41.43
CA SER A 296 -4.53 30.54 -41.54
C SER A 296 -6.05 30.44 -41.44
N THR A 297 -6.68 30.20 -42.59
CA THR A 297 -8.10 29.89 -42.71
C THR A 297 -8.33 28.45 -42.28
N TYR A 298 -8.99 28.24 -41.14
CA TYR A 298 -9.61 26.96 -40.81
C TYR A 298 -11.09 27.00 -41.20
N GLN A 299 -11.42 26.34 -42.32
CA GLN A 299 -12.78 25.96 -42.65
C GLN A 299 -13.26 24.91 -41.64
N LYS A 300 -14.39 25.19 -40.97
CA LYS A 300 -15.18 24.17 -40.29
C LYS A 300 -15.76 23.23 -41.34
N HIS A 301 -15.19 22.04 -41.50
CA HIS A 301 -15.91 20.91 -42.08
C HIS A 301 -16.55 20.11 -40.94
N SER A 302 -17.84 20.35 -40.76
CA SER A 302 -18.74 19.45 -40.06
C SER A 302 -19.01 18.23 -40.96
N ASP A 303 -18.59 17.05 -40.52
CA ASP A 303 -19.34 15.79 -40.68
C ASP A 303 -18.67 14.70 -39.81
N PRO A 304 -19.43 13.94 -39.01
CA PRO A 304 -18.89 12.80 -38.27
C PRO A 304 -18.60 11.61 -39.22
N PRO A 305 -17.55 10.81 -38.98
CA PRO A 305 -17.26 9.65 -39.82
C PRO A 305 -18.35 8.58 -39.65
N ARG A 306 -18.89 8.10 -40.77
CA ARG A 306 -19.80 6.95 -40.83
C ARG A 306 -19.08 5.68 -40.39
N GLU A 307 -19.73 4.92 -39.52
CA GLU A 307 -19.28 3.59 -39.10
C GLU A 307 -19.19 2.63 -40.30
N PRO A 308 -18.18 1.75 -40.37
CA PRO A 308 -18.14 0.70 -41.37
C PRO A 308 -19.16 -0.40 -41.02
N GLN A 309 -20.11 -0.62 -41.93
CA GLN A 309 -20.96 -1.80 -41.94
C GLN A 309 -20.09 -3.03 -42.20
N TYR A 310 -20.15 -4.01 -41.31
CA TYR A 310 -19.65 -5.36 -41.59
C TYR A 310 -20.74 -6.09 -42.40
N GLU A 311 -20.43 -6.41 -43.65
CA GLU A 311 -21.20 -7.39 -44.44
C GLU A 311 -20.83 -8.81 -44.00
N GLU A 312 -21.83 -9.70 -44.09
CA GLU A 312 -21.90 -11.08 -43.61
C GLU A 312 -20.80 -12.04 -44.10
#